data_AF-A0A2S1H238-F1
#
_entry.id   AF-A0A2S1H238-F1
#
_cell.length_a   1.000
_cell.length_b   1.000
_cell.length_c   1.000
_cell.angle_alpha   90.00
_cell.angle_beta   90.00
_cell.angle_gamma   90.00
#
_symmetry.space_group_name_H-M   'P 1'
#
loop_
_entity.id
_entity.type
_entity.pdbx_description
1 polymer ?
#
loop_
_entity_poly.entity_id
_entity_poly.type
_entity_poly.pdbx_seq_one_letter_code
_entity_poly.pdbx_strand_id
1 'polypeptide(L)'
;MKFFRKTSKLEQKNWRKGAILGFYIYMLLLFINYSYFLISGSEPFTSGVIFWIGLLIAFGCEFILNLKTKMKVKKRTNRDDSSL
;
A
#
# COMPACT_ATOMS: atom_id res chain seq x y z
N MET A 1 -24.21 14.15 11.74
CA MET A 1 -22.74 14.30 11.70
C MET A 1 -22.24 13.83 10.33
N LYS A 2 -21.55 14.67 9.56
CA LYS A 2 -20.97 14.27 8.26
C LYS A 2 -19.59 13.64 8.52
N PHE A 3 -19.55 12.33 8.70
CA PHE A 3 -18.31 11.56 8.96
C PHE A 3 -17.40 11.38 7.73
N PHE A 4 -17.91 11.68 6.53
CA PHE A 4 -17.14 11.52 5.30
C PHE A 4 -16.82 12.89 4.71
N ARG A 5 -15.58 13.33 4.94
CA ARG A 5 -14.96 14.42 4.18
C ARG A 5 -14.99 14.00 2.70
N LYS A 6 -15.44 14.89 1.80
CA LYS A 6 -15.41 14.64 0.35
C LYS A 6 -13.96 14.35 -0.04
N THR A 7 -13.64 13.08 -0.25
CA THR A 7 -12.35 12.64 -0.78
C THR A 7 -12.23 13.15 -2.21
N SER A 8 -11.08 13.72 -2.54
CA SER A 8 -10.84 14.19 -3.90
C SER A 8 -10.86 12.99 -4.85
N LYS A 9 -11.39 13.17 -6.07
CA LYS A 9 -11.40 12.11 -7.11
C LYS A 9 -10.01 11.51 -7.35
N LEU A 10 -8.96 12.29 -7.09
CA LEU A 10 -7.56 11.86 -7.17
C LEU A 10 -7.16 10.89 -6.05
N GLU A 11 -7.54 11.20 -4.81
CA GLU A 11 -7.25 10.36 -3.63
C GLU A 11 -7.96 9.02 -3.76
N GLN A 12 -9.23 9.03 -4.16
CA GLN A 12 -10.00 7.79 -4.35
C GLN A 12 -9.38 6.88 -5.42
N LYS A 13 -8.84 7.45 -6.51
CA LYS A 13 -8.20 6.69 -7.58
C LYS A 13 -6.87 6.08 -7.14
N ASN A 14 -6.09 6.79 -6.32
CA ASN A 14 -4.85 6.28 -5.75
C ASN A 14 -5.09 5.21 -4.70
N TRP A 15 -6.04 5.43 -3.79
CA TRP A 15 -6.47 4.44 -2.81
C TRP A 15 -6.92 3.15 -3.50
N ARG A 16 -7.74 3.25 -4.56
CA ARG A 16 -8.23 2.07 -5.29
C ARG A 16 -7.09 1.26 -5.90
N LYS A 17 -6.05 1.91 -6.42
CA LYS A 17 -4.86 1.22 -6.93
C LYS A 17 -4.08 0.52 -5.81
N GLY A 18 -3.92 1.17 -4.66
CA GLY A 18 -3.26 0.58 -3.49
C GLY A 18 -4.04 -0.63 -2.95
N ALA A 19 -5.36 -0.50 -2.81
CA ALA A 19 -6.23 -1.58 -2.37
C ALA A 19 -6.23 -2.78 -3.33
N ILE A 20 -6.28 -2.55 -4.65
CA ILE A 20 -6.16 -3.61 -5.65
C ILE A 20 -4.81 -4.32 -5.50
N LEU A 21 -3.71 -3.58 -5.40
CA LEU A 21 -2.38 -4.17 -5.27
C LEU A 21 -2.23 -4.98 -3.96
N GLY A 22 -2.67 -4.44 -2.83
CA GLY A 22 -2.64 -5.13 -1.55
C GLY A 22 -3.50 -6.39 -1.54
N PHE A 23 -4.66 -6.36 -2.21
CA PHE A 23 -5.51 -7.53 -2.39
C PHE A 23 -4.83 -8.65 -3.21
N TYR A 24 -4.16 -8.30 -4.31
CA TYR A 24 -3.40 -9.28 -5.09
C TYR A 24 -2.25 -9.90 -4.30
N ILE A 25 -1.53 -9.10 -3.51
CA ILE A 25 -0.45 -9.62 -2.67
C ILE A 25 -0.98 -10.51 -1.56
N TYR A 26 -2.10 -10.12 -0.95
CA TYR A 26 -2.81 -10.96 0.02
C TYR A 26 -3.18 -12.31 -0.57
N MET A 27 -3.82 -12.33 -1.75
CA MET A 27 -4.20 -13.56 -2.44
C MET A 27 -2.99 -14.43 -2.79
N LEU A 28 -1.89 -13.81 -3.24
CA LEU A 28 -0.65 -14.53 -3.55
C LEU A 28 -0.03 -15.16 -2.30
N LEU A 29 0.04 -14.44 -1.18
CA LEU A 29 0.55 -14.98 0.08
C LEU A 29 -0.35 -16.12 0.59
N LEU A 30 -1.68 -15.98 0.49
CA LEU A 30 -2.61 -17.03 0.87
C LEU A 30 -2.38 -18.29 0.03
N PHE A 31 -2.19 -18.11 -1.27
CA PHE A 31 -1.93 -19.21 -2.19
C PHE A 31 -0.64 -19.94 -1.85
N ILE A 32 0.44 -19.21 -1.55
CA ILE A 32 1.72 -19.80 -1.13
C ILE A 32 1.57 -20.52 0.22
N ASN A 33 0.91 -19.89 1.20
CA ASN A 33 0.70 -20.47 2.52
C ASN A 33 -0.08 -21.79 2.45
N TYR A 34 -1.14 -21.81 1.65
CA TYR A 34 -1.96 -23.00 1.43
C TYR A 34 -1.21 -24.09 0.65
N SER A 35 -0.45 -23.69 -0.37
CA SER A 35 0.40 -24.62 -1.13
C SER A 35 1.47 -25.25 -0.24
N TYR A 36 2.06 -24.48 0.68
CA TYR A 36 3.01 -24.99 1.64
C TYR A 36 2.36 -25.95 2.64
N PHE A 37 1.15 -25.63 3.13
CA PHE A 37 0.37 -26.52 3.99
C PHE A 37 0.10 -27.87 3.32
N LEU A 38 -0.26 -27.88 2.03
CA LEU A 38 -0.47 -29.11 1.26
C LEU A 38 0.78 -29.99 1.15
N ILE A 39 1.98 -29.39 1.09
CA ILE A 39 3.24 -30.11 0.90
C ILE A 39 3.85 -30.54 2.24
N SER A 40 3.82 -29.66 3.24
CA SER A 40 4.55 -29.81 4.50
C SER A 40 3.67 -30.09 5.71
N GLY A 41 2.34 -30.10 5.55
CA GLY A 41 1.37 -30.33 6.62
C GLY A 41 1.32 -29.27 7.72
N SER A 42 2.06 -28.17 7.57
CA SER A 42 2.19 -27.08 8.54
C SER A 42 1.96 -25.73 7.87
N GLU A 43 1.39 -24.78 8.62
CA GLU A 43 1.14 -23.43 8.13
C GLU A 43 2.28 -22.50 8.57
N PRO A 44 3.08 -21.96 7.63
CA PRO A 44 4.24 -21.13 7.97
C PRO A 44 3.81 -19.75 8.49
N PHE A 45 2.65 -19.25 8.05
CA PHE A 45 2.07 -18.01 8.50
C PHE A 45 0.61 -18.20 8.88
N THR A 46 0.20 -17.54 9.97
CA THR A 46 -1.21 -17.49 10.33
C THR A 46 -1.97 -16.59 9.35
N SER A 47 -3.24 -16.90 9.09
CA SER A 47 -4.08 -16.09 8.20
C SER A 47 -4.17 -14.61 8.64
N GLY A 48 -4.08 -14.36 9.95
CA GLY A 48 -4.03 -13.01 10.51
C GLY A 48 -2.79 -12.23 10.07
N VAL A 49 -1.60 -12.85 10.11
CA VAL A 49 -0.34 -12.19 9.67
C VAL A 49 -0.40 -11.87 8.18
N ILE A 50 -0.89 -12.78 7.36
CA ILE A 50 -1.05 -12.58 5.91
C ILE A 50 -2.01 -11.41 5.62
N PHE A 51 -3.11 -11.34 6.37
CA PHE A 51 -4.06 -10.23 6.28
C PHE A 51 -3.40 -8.88 6.60
N TRP A 52 -2.66 -8.80 7.72
CA TRP A 52 -1.97 -7.58 8.11
C TRP A 52 -0.91 -7.16 7.09
N ILE A 53 -0.19 -8.09 6.47
CA ILE A 53 0.78 -7.78 5.40
C ILE A 53 0.08 -7.18 4.19
N GLY A 54 -1.01 -7.79 3.71
CA GLY A 54 -1.80 -7.27 2.60
C GLY A 54 -2.34 -5.87 2.88
N LEU A 55 -2.81 -5.63 4.11
CA LEU A 55 -3.29 -4.33 4.59
C LEU A 55 -2.16 -3.30 4.63
N LEU A 56 -1.01 -3.66 5.18
CA LEU A 56 0.15 -2.77 5.33
C LEU A 56 0.72 -2.36 3.97
N ILE A 57 0.65 -3.24 2.97
CA ILE A 57 1.04 -2.91 1.59
C ILE A 57 0.00 -2.01 0.91
N ALA A 58 -1.30 -2.28 1.10
CA ALA A 58 -2.36 -1.44 0.56
C ALA A 58 -2.25 0.02 1.06
N PHE A 59 -2.06 0.21 2.37
CA PHE A 59 -1.87 1.53 2.99
C PHE A 59 -0.47 2.11 2.74
N GLY A 60 0.56 1.26 2.75
CA GLY A 60 1.94 1.66 2.54
C GLY A 60 2.19 2.26 1.16
N CYS A 61 1.54 1.75 0.12
CA CYS A 61 1.65 2.31 -1.23
C CYS A 61 1.15 3.76 -1.30
N GLU A 62 0.04 4.08 -0.63
CA GLU A 62 -0.50 5.44 -0.60
C GLU A 62 0.42 6.37 0.20
N PHE A 63 0.94 5.90 1.34
CA PHE A 63 1.89 6.64 2.16
C PHE A 63 3.21 6.94 1.43
N ILE A 64 3.79 5.95 0.76
CA ILE A 64 5.05 6.09 0.00
C ILE A 64 4.88 7.03 -1.20
N LEU A 65 3.78 6.92 -1.95
CA LEU A 65 3.52 7.83 -3.07
C LEU A 65 3.37 9.27 -2.59
N ASN A 66 2.70 9.48 -1.46
CA ASN A 66 2.52 10.81 -0.88
C ASN A 66 3.85 11.38 -0.36
N LEU A 67 4.69 10.56 0.27
CA LEU A 67 6.04 10.93 0.71
C LEU A 67 6.96 11.29 -0.47
N LYS A 68 6.95 10.46 -1.52
CA LYS A 68 7.80 10.64 -2.71
C LYS A 68 7.43 11.90 -3.49
N THR A 69 6.14 12.24 -3.52
CA THR A 69 5.65 13.49 -4.12
C THR A 69 6.12 14.70 -3.32
N LYS A 70 6.00 14.69 -1.98
CA LYS A 70 6.53 15.75 -1.11
C LYS A 70 8.05 15.93 -1.24
N MET A 71 8.81 14.84 -1.33
CA MET A 71 10.27 14.91 -1.56
C MET A 71 10.64 15.49 -2.93
N LYS A 72 9.92 15.14 -3.99
CA LYS A 72 10.16 15.70 -5.34
C LYS A 72 9.83 17.20 -5.42
N VAL A 73 8.82 17.67 -4.70
CA VAL A 73 8.49 19.10 -4.60
C VAL A 73 9.59 19.85 -3.86
N LYS A 74 10.03 19.34 -2.69
CA LYS A 74 11.10 19.96 -1.89
C LYS A 74 12.44 20.08 -2.65
N LYS A 75 12.72 19.13 -3.55
CA LYS A 75 13.95 19.12 -4.37
C LYS A 75 13.91 20.09 -5.56
N ARG A 76 12.72 20.53 -6.00
CA ARG A 76 12.60 21.56 -7.05
C ARG A 76 12.72 22.97 -6.47
N THR A 77 12.06 23.25 -5.35
CA THR A 77 12.19 24.53 -4.64
C THR A 77 13.66 24.86 -4.28
N ASN A 78 14.42 23.92 -3.73
CA ASN A 78 15.84 24.14 -3.42
C ASN A 78 16.72 24.39 -4.66
N ARG A 79 16.28 24.01 -5.86
CA ARG A 79 17.04 24.24 -7.09
C ARG A 79 16.81 25.65 -7.62
N ASP A 80 15.58 26.14 -7.54
CA ASP A 80 15.21 27.49 -7.97
C ASP A 80 15.84 28.56 -7.05
N ASP A 81 15.91 28.30 -5.73
CA ASP A 81 16.56 29.19 -4.76
C ASP A 81 18.10 29.24 -4.88
N SER A 82 18.72 28.22 -5.49
CA SER A 82 20.18 28.15 -5.72
C SER A 82 20.63 28.75 -7.06
N SER A 83 19.67 29.17 -7.89
CA SER A 83 19.89 29.81 -9.19
C SER A 83 19.60 31.32 -9.18
N LEU A 84 19.29 31.88 -8.01
CA LEU A 84 19.20 33.31 -7.71
C LEU A 84 20.40 33.74 -6.87
#